data_AF-A0A538BUR9-F1
#
_entry.id   AF-A0A538BUR9-F1
#
_cell.length_a   1.000
_cell.length_b   1.000
_cell.length_c   1.000
_cell.angle_alpha   90.00
_cell.angle_beta   90.00
_cell.angle_gamma   90.00
#
_symmetry.space_group_name_H-M   'P 1'
#
loop_
_entity.id
_entity.type
_entity.pdbx_description
1 polymer ?
#
loop_
_entity_poly.entity_id
_entity_poly.type
_entity_poly.pdbx_seq_one_letter_code
_entity_poly.pdbx_strand_id
1 'polypeptide(L)'
;MRPKRRNVLVPAGLLALAVAALILGGAGPQARAVELPSVAHDMAAAFALPAVPDAQLPDAVRRELDYLPRPGAALPNQTRRIARGLGRNGADVYVFPTTQGKVCTVVTESTSMGGCVQSFGLVKGEVAWSVYSGETAPKTVTGLVSNRVAAVSVRVRDRLEPVAVSRNTFFWQAATTDVTRGDIKGLVVRWHNGRTFDVNLDFGDP
;
A
#
# COMPACT_ATOMS: atom_id res chain seq x y z
N MET A 1 49.83 -18.47 69.12
CA MET A 1 49.09 -19.03 70.27
C MET A 1 47.59 -19.02 69.95
N ARG A 2 46.97 -20.20 69.75
CA ARG A 2 45.52 -20.43 70.01
C ARG A 2 45.30 -20.46 71.54
N PRO A 3 44.09 -20.42 72.14
CA PRO A 3 42.71 -20.52 71.61
C PRO A 3 41.76 -19.42 72.21
N LYS A 4 40.46 -19.32 71.87
CA LYS A 4 39.36 -19.97 72.61
C LYS A 4 38.04 -19.76 71.86
N ARG A 5 37.42 -20.88 71.48
CA ARG A 5 36.00 -20.95 71.09
C ARG A 5 35.13 -20.87 72.35
N ARG A 6 33.98 -20.20 72.26
CA ARG A 6 32.82 -20.48 73.11
C ARG A 6 31.57 -20.55 72.22
N ASN A 7 30.97 -21.73 72.23
CA ASN A 7 29.68 -22.03 71.62
C ASN A 7 28.57 -21.35 72.42
N VAL A 8 27.59 -20.77 71.71
CA VAL A 8 26.21 -20.64 72.21
C VAL A 8 25.30 -21.15 71.10
N LEU A 9 24.43 -22.07 71.48
CA LEU A 9 23.40 -22.75 70.69
C LEU A 9 22.05 -22.02 70.91
N VAL A 10 21.05 -22.42 70.09
CA VAL A 10 19.58 -22.31 70.28
C VAL A 10 18.93 -21.07 69.60
N PRO A 11 17.73 -21.14 68.98
CA PRO A 11 17.21 -22.08 67.97
C PRO A 11 16.37 -21.38 66.84
N ALA A 12 15.89 -22.19 65.89
CA ALA A 12 14.61 -22.11 65.15
C ALA A 12 13.96 -20.74 64.79
N GLY A 13 13.82 -20.50 63.48
CA GLY A 13 12.91 -19.49 62.92
C GLY A 13 12.69 -19.69 61.42
N LEU A 14 11.79 -20.62 61.07
CA LEU A 14 11.16 -20.70 59.75
C LEU A 14 10.44 -19.39 59.45
N LEU A 15 10.76 -18.73 58.33
CA LEU A 15 9.85 -17.84 57.63
C LEU A 15 10.28 -17.77 56.16
N ALA A 16 9.70 -18.70 55.39
CA ALA A 16 9.59 -18.58 53.95
C ALA A 16 8.67 -17.38 53.65
N LEU A 17 9.21 -16.34 53.03
CA LEU A 17 8.42 -15.29 52.39
C LEU A 17 8.68 -15.39 50.89
N ALA A 18 7.89 -16.24 50.25
CA ALA A 18 7.69 -16.21 48.81
C ALA A 18 6.92 -14.92 48.49
N VAL A 19 7.65 -13.89 48.04
CA VAL A 19 7.02 -12.72 47.42
C VAL A 19 6.72 -13.08 45.97
N ALA A 20 5.54 -13.67 45.76
CA ALA A 20 4.90 -13.75 44.45
C ALA A 20 4.45 -12.33 44.07
N ALA A 21 5.34 -11.55 43.47
CA ALA A 21 4.95 -10.31 42.83
C ALA A 21 4.19 -10.67 41.54
N LEU A 22 2.87 -10.49 41.59
CA LEU A 22 1.96 -10.56 40.46
C LEU A 22 2.52 -9.75 39.29
N ILE A 23 2.91 -10.45 38.23
CA ILE A 23 2.99 -9.88 36.90
C ILE A 23 1.55 -9.51 36.55
N LEU A 24 1.21 -8.23 36.71
CA LEU A 24 0.08 -7.61 36.03
C LEU A 24 0.38 -7.66 34.53
N GLY A 25 0.21 -8.86 33.96
CA GLY A 25 0.07 -9.06 32.54
C GLY A 25 -1.22 -8.38 32.15
N GLY A 26 -1.13 -7.09 31.83
CA GLY A 26 -2.15 -6.40 31.07
C GLY A 26 -2.33 -7.18 29.78
N ALA A 27 -3.30 -8.09 29.79
CA ALA A 27 -3.90 -8.63 28.59
C ALA A 27 -4.64 -7.46 27.94
N GLY A 28 -3.88 -6.57 27.31
CA GLY A 28 -4.42 -5.72 26.28
C GLY A 28 -5.10 -6.64 25.27
N PRO A 29 -6.27 -6.28 24.72
CA PRO A 29 -6.89 -7.05 23.67
C PRO A 29 -5.83 -7.28 22.60
N GLN A 30 -5.39 -8.53 22.42
CA GLN A 30 -4.53 -8.89 21.30
C GLN A 30 -5.30 -8.46 20.07
N ALA A 31 -4.87 -7.35 19.47
CA ALA A 31 -5.45 -6.86 18.23
C ALA A 31 -5.37 -8.02 17.24
N ARG A 32 -6.52 -8.65 16.96
CA ARG A 32 -6.57 -9.75 15.99
C ARG A 32 -6.00 -9.18 14.70
N ALA A 33 -4.97 -9.83 14.18
CA ALA A 33 -4.43 -9.48 12.87
C ALA A 33 -5.59 -9.50 11.88
N VAL A 34 -5.86 -8.34 11.27
CA VAL A 34 -6.91 -8.23 10.25
C VAL A 34 -6.46 -9.07 9.08
N GLU A 35 -7.24 -10.09 8.72
CA GLU A 35 -6.97 -10.90 7.55
C GLU A 35 -7.08 -10.06 6.29
N LEU A 36 -6.02 -10.03 5.49
CA LEU A 36 -5.99 -9.28 4.24
C LEU A 36 -6.74 -10.06 3.15
N PRO A 37 -7.44 -9.37 2.24
CA PRO A 37 -8.14 -10.04 1.16
C PRO A 37 -7.17 -10.62 0.11
N SER A 38 -7.64 -11.59 -0.68
CA SER A 38 -6.85 -12.25 -1.73
C SER A 38 -6.15 -11.27 -2.68
N VAL A 39 -6.84 -10.20 -3.10
CA VAL A 39 -6.29 -9.16 -3.98
C VAL A 39 -5.09 -8.44 -3.34
N ALA A 40 -5.04 -8.32 -2.02
CA ALA A 40 -3.88 -7.75 -1.33
C ALA A 40 -2.67 -8.69 -1.36
N HIS A 41 -2.89 -10.02 -1.38
CA HIS A 41 -1.80 -10.99 -1.55
C HIS A 41 -1.20 -10.94 -2.96
N ASP A 42 -1.98 -10.57 -3.97
CA ASP A 42 -1.49 -10.28 -5.32
C ASP A 42 -0.65 -8.99 -5.39
N MET A 43 -0.52 -8.25 -4.28
CA MET A 43 0.27 -7.03 -4.15
C MET A 43 1.24 -7.12 -2.97
N ALA A 44 2.04 -8.18 -2.93
CA ALA A 44 2.88 -8.52 -1.79
C ALA A 44 3.87 -7.40 -1.43
N ALA A 45 4.47 -6.73 -2.41
CA ALA A 45 5.44 -5.67 -2.15
C ALA A 45 4.78 -4.38 -1.61
N ALA A 46 3.53 -4.11 -1.97
CA ALA A 46 2.74 -3.03 -1.38
C ALA A 46 2.37 -3.33 0.09
N PHE A 47 1.85 -4.52 0.37
CA PHE A 47 1.34 -4.87 1.69
C PHE A 47 2.39 -5.34 2.69
N ALA A 48 3.63 -5.59 2.23
CA ALA A 48 4.80 -5.74 3.09
C ALA A 48 5.25 -4.42 3.76
N LEU A 49 4.76 -3.27 3.29
CA LEU A 49 5.00 -1.99 3.95
C LEU A 49 4.26 -1.90 5.30
N PRO A 50 4.76 -1.09 6.24
CA PRO A 50 4.01 -0.77 7.45
C PRO A 50 2.72 -0.03 7.11
N ALA A 51 1.69 -0.26 7.92
CA ALA A 51 0.49 0.55 7.90
C ALA A 51 0.82 2.01 8.20
N VAL A 52 0.14 2.94 7.51
CA VAL A 52 0.11 4.33 7.92
C VAL A 52 -1.00 4.46 8.97
N PRO A 53 -0.70 4.91 10.20
CA PRO A 53 -1.74 5.14 11.20
C PRO A 53 -2.78 6.13 10.66
N ASP A 54 -4.06 5.89 10.94
CA ASP A 54 -5.15 6.70 10.37
C ASP A 54 -5.01 8.19 10.75
N ALA A 55 -4.47 8.49 11.94
CA ALA A 55 -4.19 9.85 12.41
C ALA A 55 -3.07 10.57 11.63
N GLN A 56 -2.26 9.84 10.86
CA GLN A 56 -1.17 10.38 10.04
C GLN A 56 -1.54 10.46 8.56
N LEU A 57 -2.74 10.04 8.17
CA LEU A 57 -3.19 10.13 6.79
C LEU A 57 -3.52 11.58 6.41
N PRO A 58 -3.05 12.06 5.25
CA PRO A 58 -3.44 13.38 4.75
C PRO A 58 -4.96 13.51 4.61
N ASP A 59 -5.50 14.71 4.82
CA ASP A 59 -6.95 15.00 4.73
C ASP A 59 -7.56 14.56 3.40
N ALA A 60 -6.84 14.77 2.29
CA ALA A 60 -7.27 14.32 0.98
C ALA A 60 -7.47 12.80 0.94
N VAL A 61 -6.55 12.03 1.53
CA VAL A 61 -6.66 10.56 1.62
C VAL A 61 -7.83 10.17 2.52
N ARG A 62 -7.98 10.81 3.68
CA ARG A 62 -9.09 10.54 4.60
C ARG A 62 -10.45 10.78 3.95
N ARG A 63 -10.60 11.87 3.20
CA ARG A 63 -11.84 12.13 2.44
C ARG A 63 -12.08 11.06 1.38
N GLU A 64 -11.09 10.73 0.57
CA GLU A 64 -11.27 9.66 -0.42
C GLU A 64 -11.53 8.29 0.23
N LEU A 65 -11.06 8.08 1.47
CA LEU A 65 -11.37 6.91 2.28
C LEU A 65 -12.83 6.82 2.72
N ASP A 66 -13.62 7.89 2.60
CA ASP A 66 -15.07 7.90 2.83
C ASP A 66 -15.88 8.06 1.53
N TYR A 67 -15.34 8.78 0.54
CA TYR A 67 -16.12 9.24 -0.63
C TYR A 67 -15.98 8.44 -1.92
N LEU A 68 -14.85 7.76 -2.18
CA LEU A 68 -14.73 7.01 -3.44
C LEU A 68 -15.86 5.97 -3.52
N PRO A 69 -16.61 5.88 -4.64
CA PRO A 69 -17.67 4.89 -4.83
C PRO A 69 -17.05 3.50 -4.78
N ARG A 70 -17.08 2.91 -3.59
CA ARG A 70 -16.27 1.75 -3.25
C ARG A 70 -17.11 0.54 -2.87
N PRO A 71 -16.66 -0.65 -3.27
CA PRO A 71 -17.16 -1.88 -2.70
C PRO A 71 -16.69 -2.01 -1.25
N GLY A 72 -17.59 -1.66 -0.31
CA GLY A 72 -17.37 -1.77 1.13
C GLY A 72 -16.58 -0.61 1.76
N ALA A 73 -16.30 -0.73 3.06
CA ALA A 73 -15.53 0.23 3.84
C ALA A 73 -14.04 -0.09 3.80
N ALA A 74 -13.17 0.90 3.95
CA ALA A 74 -11.74 0.67 4.13
C ALA A 74 -11.46 -0.09 5.43
N LEU A 75 -10.53 -1.05 5.40
CA LEU A 75 -10.11 -1.74 6.60
C LEU A 75 -9.23 -0.80 7.45
N PRO A 76 -9.58 -0.58 8.74
CA PRO A 76 -8.90 0.40 9.58
C PRO A 76 -7.45 -0.01 9.82
N ASN A 77 -6.54 0.96 9.85
CA ASN A 77 -5.10 0.73 9.99
C ASN A 77 -4.51 -0.25 8.95
N GLN A 78 -5.16 -0.44 7.79
CA GLN A 78 -4.64 -1.26 6.69
C GLN A 78 -4.18 -0.45 5.48
N THR A 79 -4.19 0.87 5.58
CA THR A 79 -3.66 1.76 4.53
C THR A 79 -2.14 1.67 4.47
N ARG A 80 -1.58 1.61 3.27
CA ARG A 80 -0.15 1.60 2.98
C ARG A 80 0.18 2.78 2.07
N ARG A 81 1.26 3.52 2.36
CA ARG A 81 1.84 4.47 1.41
C ARG A 81 2.89 3.75 0.58
N ILE A 82 2.56 3.48 -0.68
CA ILE A 82 3.38 2.65 -1.57
C ILE A 82 4.29 3.45 -2.49
N ALA A 83 4.04 4.75 -2.63
CA ALA A 83 4.97 5.66 -3.27
C ALA A 83 4.89 7.06 -2.66
N ARG A 84 5.96 7.84 -2.81
CA ARG A 84 6.08 9.19 -2.26
C ARG A 84 6.77 10.13 -3.24
N GLY A 85 6.28 11.36 -3.38
CA GLY A 85 6.98 12.44 -4.09
C GLY A 85 7.17 12.17 -5.58
N LEU A 86 6.18 11.58 -6.26
CA LEU A 86 6.25 11.21 -7.67
C LEU A 86 5.93 12.40 -8.59
N GLY A 87 6.65 12.48 -9.71
CA GLY A 87 6.43 13.50 -10.74
C GLY A 87 6.69 14.93 -10.25
N ARG A 88 6.28 15.91 -11.05
CA ARG A 88 6.45 17.35 -10.77
C ARG A 88 5.55 17.86 -9.66
N ASN A 89 4.43 17.16 -9.43
CA ASN A 89 3.44 17.52 -8.42
C ASN A 89 3.71 16.86 -7.05
N GLY A 90 4.78 16.05 -6.94
CA GLY A 90 5.14 15.40 -5.67
C GLY A 90 4.09 14.40 -5.17
N ALA A 91 3.47 13.65 -6.06
CA ALA A 91 2.34 12.79 -5.74
C ALA A 91 2.73 11.60 -4.83
N ASP A 92 1.94 11.36 -3.78
CA ASP A 92 2.02 10.12 -3.00
C ASP A 92 0.90 9.16 -3.44
N VAL A 93 1.19 7.86 -3.39
CA VAL A 93 0.23 6.78 -3.69
C VAL A 93 -0.05 5.98 -2.43
N TYR A 94 -1.32 5.89 -2.08
CA TYR A 94 -1.83 5.10 -0.97
C TYR A 94 -2.68 3.96 -1.50
N VAL A 95 -2.59 2.79 -0.87
CA VAL A 95 -3.50 1.67 -1.10
C VAL A 95 -4.10 1.20 0.20
N PHE A 96 -5.33 0.71 0.13
CA PHE A 96 -6.01 0.15 1.29
C PHE A 96 -6.95 -0.97 0.84
N PRO A 97 -7.06 -2.04 1.63
CA PRO A 97 -8.01 -3.11 1.39
C PRO A 97 -9.40 -2.71 1.92
N THR A 98 -10.45 -3.29 1.36
CA THR A 98 -11.84 -3.04 1.78
C THR A 98 -12.50 -4.28 2.38
N THR A 99 -13.58 -4.06 3.14
CA THR A 99 -14.40 -5.13 3.75
C THR A 99 -15.05 -6.06 2.73
N GLN A 100 -15.16 -5.68 1.46
CA GLN A 100 -15.66 -6.53 0.37
C GLN A 100 -14.54 -7.22 -0.44
N GLY A 101 -13.32 -7.24 0.11
CA GLY A 101 -12.21 -8.01 -0.44
C GLY A 101 -11.56 -7.39 -1.67
N LYS A 102 -11.51 -6.06 -1.73
CA LYS A 102 -11.00 -5.28 -2.86
C LYS A 102 -9.80 -4.46 -2.40
N VAL A 103 -8.97 -3.98 -3.33
CA VAL A 103 -7.89 -3.04 -3.01
C VAL A 103 -8.15 -1.76 -3.78
N CYS A 104 -8.16 -0.64 -3.05
CA CYS A 104 -8.40 0.68 -3.61
C CYS A 104 -7.14 1.55 -3.50
N THR A 105 -7.08 2.56 -4.35
CA THR A 105 -5.98 3.52 -4.45
C THR A 105 -6.45 4.93 -4.16
N VAL A 106 -5.56 5.73 -3.58
CA VAL A 106 -5.63 7.18 -3.63
C VAL A 106 -4.28 7.71 -4.07
N VAL A 107 -4.27 8.52 -5.11
CA VAL A 107 -3.11 9.27 -5.58
C VAL A 107 -3.32 10.73 -5.21
N THR A 108 -2.38 11.29 -4.48
CA THR A 108 -2.41 12.68 -3.98
C THR A 108 -1.72 13.62 -4.97
N GLU A 109 -2.38 13.88 -6.09
CA GLU A 109 -2.01 14.99 -6.98
C GLU A 109 -2.79 16.28 -6.62
N SER A 110 -2.78 17.30 -7.50
CA SER A 110 -3.56 18.54 -7.35
C SER A 110 -5.04 18.30 -7.07
N THR A 111 -5.57 17.19 -7.57
CA THR A 111 -6.83 16.59 -7.13
C THR A 111 -6.57 15.14 -6.77
N SER A 112 -7.15 14.67 -5.66
CA SER A 112 -7.12 13.26 -5.32
C SER A 112 -7.86 12.45 -6.39
N MET A 113 -7.26 11.34 -6.79
CA MET A 113 -7.87 10.38 -7.70
C MET A 113 -7.71 8.98 -7.14
N GLY A 114 -8.65 8.10 -7.47
CA GLY A 114 -8.62 6.75 -6.94
C GLY A 114 -9.48 5.80 -7.75
N GLY A 115 -9.17 4.53 -7.61
CA GLY A 115 -9.93 3.43 -8.20
C GLY A 115 -9.68 2.16 -7.41
N CYS A 116 -10.52 1.16 -7.64
CA CYS A 116 -10.42 -0.12 -6.96
C CYS A 116 -10.24 -1.26 -7.95
N VAL A 117 -9.28 -2.13 -7.64
CA VAL A 117 -9.10 -3.39 -8.33
C VAL A 117 -9.92 -4.46 -7.60
N GLN A 118 -10.80 -5.11 -8.36
CA GLN A 118 -11.62 -6.18 -7.81
C GLN A 118 -10.94 -7.54 -7.76
N SER A 119 -10.09 -7.79 -8.75
CA SER A 119 -9.22 -8.94 -8.91
C SER A 119 -8.33 -8.64 -10.10
N PHE A 120 -7.02 -8.87 -9.97
CA PHE A 120 -6.11 -8.69 -11.10
C PHE A 120 -6.38 -9.69 -12.23
N GLY A 121 -6.87 -10.89 -11.89
CA GLY A 121 -7.22 -11.92 -12.88
C GLY A 121 -8.37 -11.55 -13.82
N LEU A 122 -9.13 -10.49 -13.51
CA LEU A 122 -10.22 -9.98 -14.35
C LEU A 122 -9.80 -8.84 -15.28
N VAL A 123 -8.60 -8.27 -15.10
CA VAL A 123 -8.11 -7.13 -15.91
C VAL A 123 -6.97 -7.57 -16.82
N LYS A 124 -7.00 -7.09 -18.06
CA LYS A 124 -5.99 -7.46 -19.07
C LYS A 124 -4.60 -7.06 -18.61
N GLY A 125 -3.65 -8.00 -18.70
CA GLY A 125 -2.26 -7.78 -18.30
C GLY A 125 -2.06 -7.64 -16.78
N GLU A 126 -3.11 -7.81 -15.96
CA GLU A 126 -3.04 -7.66 -14.51
C GLU A 126 -2.62 -6.27 -14.05
N VAL A 127 -3.12 -5.27 -14.76
CA VAL A 127 -2.94 -3.85 -14.46
C VAL A 127 -4.29 -3.15 -14.31
N ALA A 128 -4.48 -2.46 -13.20
CA ALA A 128 -5.57 -1.50 -13.01
C ALA A 128 -4.97 -0.10 -13.13
N TRP A 129 -5.49 0.72 -14.04
CA TRP A 129 -4.86 1.98 -14.42
C TRP A 129 -5.87 3.12 -14.41
N SER A 130 -5.35 4.33 -14.32
CA SER A 130 -6.07 5.57 -14.55
C SER A 130 -5.18 6.51 -15.37
N VAL A 131 -5.81 7.34 -16.20
CA VAL A 131 -5.11 8.46 -16.82
C VAL A 131 -5.80 9.74 -16.39
N TYR A 132 -5.00 10.62 -15.81
CA TYR A 132 -5.44 11.91 -15.35
C TYR A 132 -4.95 13.03 -16.27
N SER A 133 -5.79 14.05 -16.33
CA SER A 133 -5.74 15.15 -17.28
C SER A 133 -6.32 16.37 -16.59
N GLY A 134 -5.57 16.99 -15.68
CA GLY A 134 -5.90 18.36 -15.26
C GLY A 134 -5.72 19.32 -16.44
N GLU A 135 -6.49 20.40 -16.49
CA GLU A 135 -6.39 21.41 -17.56
C GLU A 135 -5.00 22.07 -17.59
N THR A 136 -4.41 22.27 -16.42
CA THR A 136 -3.10 22.91 -16.24
C THR A 136 -2.00 21.94 -15.80
N ALA A 137 -2.34 20.66 -15.59
CA ALA A 137 -1.42 19.63 -15.12
C ALA A 137 -0.87 18.80 -16.29
N PRO A 138 0.38 18.31 -16.20
CA PRO A 138 0.88 17.34 -17.17
C PRO A 138 0.00 16.09 -17.15
N LYS A 139 -0.10 15.38 -18.28
CA LYS A 139 -0.86 14.12 -18.32
C LYS A 139 -0.15 13.07 -17.47
N THR A 140 -0.89 12.44 -16.58
CA THR A 140 -0.38 11.41 -15.66
C THR A 140 -1.04 10.09 -15.99
N VAL A 141 -0.26 9.02 -16.11
CA VAL A 141 -0.72 7.63 -16.19
C VAL A 141 -0.21 6.90 -14.97
N THR A 142 -1.11 6.33 -14.18
CA THR A 142 -0.76 5.66 -12.93
C THR A 142 -1.63 4.42 -12.72
N GLY A 143 -1.18 3.51 -11.87
CA GLY A 143 -1.98 2.35 -11.56
C GLY A 143 -1.34 1.36 -10.59
N LEU A 144 -2.06 0.26 -10.41
CA LEU A 144 -1.63 -0.89 -9.64
C LEU A 144 -1.39 -2.09 -10.55
N VAL A 145 -0.47 -2.94 -10.14
CA VAL A 145 -0.14 -4.18 -10.85
C VAL A 145 -0.03 -5.36 -9.88
N SER A 146 -0.34 -6.56 -10.36
CA SER A 146 -0.12 -7.78 -9.59
C SER A 146 1.37 -8.11 -9.44
N ASN A 147 1.68 -9.06 -8.55
CA ASN A 147 3.03 -9.62 -8.37
C ASN A 147 3.60 -10.30 -9.63
N ARG A 148 2.77 -10.59 -10.64
CA ARG A 148 3.23 -11.21 -11.89
C ARG A 148 3.86 -10.20 -12.85
N VAL A 149 3.55 -8.91 -12.69
CA VAL A 149 4.01 -7.85 -13.59
C VAL A 149 5.43 -7.42 -13.24
N ALA A 150 6.33 -7.51 -14.22
CA ALA A 150 7.72 -7.11 -14.10
C ALA A 150 7.98 -5.69 -14.60
N ALA A 151 7.25 -5.24 -15.63
CA ALA A 151 7.44 -3.93 -16.23
C ALA A 151 6.16 -3.42 -16.87
N VAL A 152 6.04 -2.10 -16.91
CA VAL A 152 4.99 -1.37 -17.64
C VAL A 152 5.68 -0.32 -18.51
N SER A 153 5.23 -0.19 -19.74
CA SER A 153 5.57 0.95 -20.60
C SER A 153 4.29 1.67 -21.02
N VAL A 154 4.31 2.99 -21.09
CA VAL A 154 3.20 3.80 -21.62
C VAL A 154 3.43 4.01 -23.10
N ARG A 155 2.44 3.71 -23.93
CA ARG A 155 2.46 4.00 -25.36
C ARG A 155 1.99 5.43 -25.58
N VAL A 156 2.92 6.31 -25.97
CA VAL A 156 2.66 7.72 -26.27
C VAL A 156 3.01 7.94 -27.74
N ARG A 157 2.01 8.26 -28.56
CA ARG A 157 2.12 8.28 -30.03
C ARG A 157 2.72 6.93 -30.49
N ASP A 158 3.82 6.95 -31.24
CA ASP A 158 4.53 5.77 -31.72
C ASP A 158 5.68 5.30 -30.82
N ARG A 159 5.79 5.85 -29.60
CA ARG A 159 6.88 5.56 -28.66
C ARG A 159 6.39 4.78 -27.45
N LEU A 160 7.27 3.92 -26.93
CA LEU A 160 7.10 3.25 -25.64
C LEU A 160 7.99 3.93 -24.60
N GLU A 161 7.35 4.61 -23.66
CA GLU A 161 8.00 5.23 -22.51
C GLU A 161 8.08 4.20 -21.37
N PRO A 162 9.27 3.71 -20.99
CA PRO A 162 9.40 2.76 -19.90
C PRO A 162 9.05 3.41 -18.57
N VAL A 163 8.32 2.67 -17.72
CA VAL A 163 7.92 3.14 -16.39
C VAL A 163 8.42 2.15 -15.34
N ALA A 164 9.00 2.70 -14.27
CA ALA A 164 9.38 1.89 -13.13
C ALA A 164 8.14 1.33 -12.43
N VAL A 165 8.08 0.01 -12.30
CA VAL A 165 7.16 -0.67 -11.39
C VAL A 165 7.86 -0.79 -10.04
N SER A 166 7.26 -0.25 -9.00
CA SER A 166 7.77 -0.34 -7.63
C SER A 166 6.63 -0.55 -6.67
N ARG A 167 6.76 -1.51 -5.75
CA ARG A 167 5.75 -1.81 -4.71
C ARG A 167 4.33 -1.96 -5.28
N ASN A 168 4.22 -2.70 -6.37
CA ASN A 168 2.97 -2.96 -7.09
C ASN A 168 2.26 -1.71 -7.66
N THR A 169 2.97 -0.59 -7.83
CA THR A 169 2.47 0.60 -8.54
C THR A 169 3.44 1.05 -9.63
N PHE A 170 2.91 1.78 -10.61
CA PHE A 170 3.68 2.49 -11.62
C PHE A 170 3.12 3.90 -11.77
N PHE A 171 3.97 4.82 -12.16
CA PHE A 171 3.61 6.22 -12.33
C PHE A 171 4.43 6.83 -13.46
N TRP A 172 3.74 7.40 -14.43
CA TRP A 172 4.31 8.15 -15.53
C TRP A 172 3.64 9.50 -15.62
N GLN A 173 4.42 10.51 -15.91
CA GLN A 173 3.93 11.86 -16.14
C GLN A 173 4.61 12.42 -17.37
N ALA A 174 3.83 13.05 -18.25
CA ALA A 174 4.34 13.69 -19.45
C ALA A 174 5.42 14.71 -19.08
N ALA A 175 6.56 14.66 -19.78
CA ALA A 175 7.67 15.58 -19.56
C ALA A 175 7.33 17.02 -19.99
N THR A 176 6.33 17.17 -20.84
CA THR A 176 5.95 18.42 -21.50
C THR A 176 4.43 18.51 -21.57
N THR A 177 3.91 19.73 -21.70
CA THR A 177 2.47 20.01 -21.76
C THR A 177 1.87 19.84 -23.16
N ASP A 178 2.68 19.58 -24.19
CA ASP A 178 2.22 19.29 -25.56
C ASP A 178 1.65 17.88 -25.71
N VAL A 179 1.93 16.98 -24.75
CA VAL A 179 1.31 15.65 -24.74
C VAL A 179 -0.15 15.80 -24.32
N THR A 180 -1.03 15.51 -25.26
CA THR A 180 -2.47 15.52 -25.04
C THR A 180 -2.96 14.17 -24.52
N ARG A 181 -4.22 14.13 -24.09
CA ARG A 181 -4.87 12.89 -23.68
C ARG A 181 -4.90 11.84 -24.80
N GLY A 182 -5.16 12.28 -26.02
CA GLY A 182 -5.26 11.44 -27.22
C GLY A 182 -3.91 10.91 -27.71
N ASP A 183 -2.79 11.48 -27.25
CA ASP A 183 -1.46 10.95 -27.54
C ASP A 183 -1.17 9.66 -26.75
N ILE A 184 -1.84 9.42 -25.62
CA ILE A 184 -1.65 8.24 -24.78
C ILE A 184 -2.52 7.11 -25.31
N LYS A 185 -1.92 6.14 -26.00
CA LYS A 185 -2.64 5.08 -26.73
C LYS A 185 -2.88 3.81 -25.92
N GLY A 186 -2.03 3.52 -24.94
CA GLY A 186 -1.93 2.17 -24.40
C GLY A 186 -0.96 2.01 -23.25
N LEU A 187 -1.00 0.85 -22.61
CA LEU A 187 0.10 0.30 -21.83
C LEU A 187 0.62 -0.96 -22.52
N VAL A 188 1.92 -1.19 -22.43
CA VAL A 188 2.53 -2.49 -22.71
C VAL A 188 2.99 -3.06 -21.37
N VAL A 189 2.39 -4.18 -20.97
CA VAL A 189 2.67 -4.83 -19.69
C VAL A 189 3.46 -6.10 -19.95
N ARG A 190 4.59 -6.27 -19.25
CA ARG A 190 5.41 -7.48 -19.33
C ARG A 190 5.43 -8.18 -17.99
N TRP A 191 5.12 -9.47 -17.99
CA TRP A 191 5.21 -10.32 -16.82
C TRP A 191 6.62 -10.85 -16.59
N HIS A 192 6.89 -11.33 -15.37
CA HIS A 192 8.17 -11.93 -15.00
C HIS A 192 8.56 -13.14 -15.86
N ASN A 193 7.59 -13.87 -16.40
CA ASN A 193 7.83 -14.99 -17.33
C ASN A 193 8.07 -14.57 -18.79
N GLY A 194 8.16 -13.26 -19.06
CA GLY A 194 8.40 -12.70 -20.40
C GLY A 194 7.15 -12.46 -21.26
N ARG A 195 5.97 -12.97 -20.86
CA ARG A 195 4.73 -12.72 -21.59
C ARG A 195 4.38 -11.23 -21.58
N THR A 196 3.95 -10.72 -22.72
CA THR A 196 3.62 -9.30 -22.91
C THR A 196 2.14 -9.13 -23.30
N PHE A 197 1.54 -8.01 -22.86
CA PHE A 197 0.15 -7.66 -23.11
C PHE A 197 0.05 -6.20 -23.54
N ASP A 198 -0.67 -5.95 -24.63
CA ASP A 198 -1.13 -4.62 -25.00
C ASP A 198 -2.46 -4.31 -24.31
N VAL A 199 -2.47 -3.32 -23.43
CA VAL A 199 -3.66 -2.84 -22.75
C VAL A 199 -4.07 -1.54 -23.42
N ASN A 200 -5.15 -1.58 -24.18
CA ASN A 200 -5.73 -0.38 -24.77
C ASN A 200 -6.32 0.45 -23.65
N LEU A 201 -5.91 1.72 -23.63
CA LEU A 201 -6.55 2.71 -22.81
C LEU A 201 -7.63 3.32 -23.70
N ASP A 202 -8.71 2.58 -23.91
CA ASP A 202 -9.83 3.04 -24.72
C ASP A 202 -10.67 3.99 -23.85
N PHE A 203 -10.94 5.19 -24.34
CA PHE A 203 -11.57 6.24 -23.53
C PHE A 203 -13.05 6.44 -23.83
N GLY A 204 -13.60 5.63 -24.73
CA GLY A 204 -14.79 6.02 -25.47
C GLY A 204 -14.44 7.19 -26.39
N ASP A 205 -14.91 7.15 -27.64
CA ASP A 205 -15.01 8.41 -28.38
C ASP A 205 -15.90 9.38 -27.56
N PRO A 206 -15.54 10.67 -27.46
CA PRO A 206 -16.37 11.67 -26.79
C PRO A 206 -17.78 11.75 -27.38
#